data_AF-A0AAV0R3Z9-F1
#
_entry.id   AF-A0AAV0R3Z9-F1
#
_cell.length_a   1.000
_cell.length_b   1.000
_cell.length_c   1.000
_cell.angle_alpha   90.00
_cell.angle_beta   90.00
_cell.angle_gamma   90.00
#
_symmetry.space_group_name_H-M   'P 1'
#
loop_
_entity.id
_entity.type
_entity.pdbx_description
1 polymer ?
#
loop_
_entity_poly.entity_id
_entity_poly.type
_entity_poly.pdbx_seq_one_letter_code
_entity_poly.pdbx_strand_id
1 'polypeptide(L)'
;MEEKGVSTWNALILGLAMNGFVKESLATFSEMKECSIVPNEITFLAVLGACRHMGLVEEGRRHFDAMSRKHGIEPTIKHYGCMVDLLGRAGKLTEAEELIANMPVPPDVSTWGALLGACKKHGDNVMGERVGRKLVDLQPEHDGFHVLLSNIYASKGSWDNVHEIRGMMRQHGVIKTPGCSMIEVKGTIHEFLAGDKTHPQSEDIEKMLDDMAKKLKMEGYAPDTREVLLDIDEEDKETTLFRHSEKIAIAFGLLTIDAPTPIRIMKNLRICNDCHMAAKLISRAYDREIVVRDRHRFHHFKQGSCSCLDYW
;
A
#
# COMPACT_ATOMS: atom_id res chain seq x y z
N MET A 1 18.90 -5.73 -32.94
CA MET A 1 18.15 -5.47 -31.70
C MET A 1 16.71 -5.77 -32.05
N GLU A 2 16.10 -6.81 -31.49
CA GLU A 2 14.69 -7.13 -31.75
C GLU A 2 13.83 -5.91 -31.45
N GLU A 3 12.90 -5.61 -32.35
CA GLU A 3 11.96 -4.49 -32.23
C GLU A 3 11.14 -4.69 -30.95
N LYS A 4 11.31 -3.81 -29.95
CA LYS A 4 10.56 -3.90 -28.70
C LYS A 4 9.08 -3.62 -28.99
N GLY A 5 8.26 -4.66 -28.96
CA GLY A 5 6.81 -4.52 -29.07
C GLY A 5 6.19 -3.73 -27.90
N VAL A 6 4.96 -3.26 -28.09
CA VAL A 6 4.18 -2.48 -27.10
C VAL A 6 4.13 -3.16 -25.72
N SER A 7 4.07 -4.49 -25.67
CA SER A 7 4.05 -5.27 -24.43
C SER A 7 5.34 -5.12 -23.61
N THR A 8 6.50 -5.08 -24.26
CA THR A 8 7.80 -4.89 -23.60
C THR A 8 7.90 -3.50 -22.98
N TRP A 9 7.45 -2.46 -23.71
CA TRP A 9 7.38 -1.10 -23.18
C TRP A 9 6.44 -1.00 -21.99
N ASN A 10 5.25 -1.59 -22.10
CA ASN A 10 4.28 -1.63 -21.00
C ASN A 10 4.84 -2.30 -19.76
N ALA A 11 5.56 -3.42 -19.92
CA ALA A 11 6.22 -4.10 -18.81
C ALA A 11 7.30 -3.23 -18.15
N LEU A 12 8.11 -2.51 -18.94
CA LEU A 12 9.12 -1.59 -18.41
C LEU A 12 8.50 -0.42 -17.65
N ILE A 13 7.51 0.26 -18.25
CA ILE A 13 6.83 1.41 -17.64
C ILE A 13 6.17 1.00 -16.32
N LEU A 14 5.42 -0.12 -16.33
CA LEU A 14 4.74 -0.63 -15.15
C LEU A 14 5.73 -1.09 -14.07
N GLY A 15 6.78 -1.82 -14.46
CA GLY A 15 7.80 -2.31 -13.55
C GLY A 15 8.51 -1.15 -12.82
N LEU A 16 8.92 -0.11 -13.54
CA LEU A 16 9.52 1.08 -12.97
C LEU A 16 8.56 1.79 -12.01
N ALA A 17 7.29 1.99 -12.42
CA ALA A 17 6.27 2.62 -11.59
C ALA A 17 6.03 1.84 -10.28
N MET A 18 5.88 0.51 -10.36
CA MET A 18 5.69 -0.37 -9.20
C MET A 18 6.89 -0.39 -8.26
N ASN A 19 8.09 -0.04 -8.72
CA ASN A 19 9.29 0.02 -7.88
C ASN A 19 9.59 1.42 -7.32
N GLY A 20 8.78 2.43 -7.67
CA GLY A 20 8.96 3.82 -7.26
C GLY A 20 9.89 4.65 -8.13
N PHE A 21 10.35 4.10 -9.25
CA PHE A 21 11.13 4.82 -10.27
C PHE A 21 10.20 5.55 -11.24
N VAL A 22 9.38 6.45 -10.71
CA VAL A 22 8.32 7.11 -11.49
C VAL A 22 8.88 8.05 -12.55
N LYS A 23 9.99 8.74 -12.29
CA LYS A 23 10.63 9.61 -13.29
C LYS A 23 11.10 8.80 -14.49
N GLU A 24 11.73 7.67 -14.22
CA GLU A 24 12.20 6.71 -15.20
C GLU A 24 11.03 6.10 -15.96
N SER A 25 9.95 5.72 -15.27
CA SER A 25 8.71 5.22 -15.89
C SER A 25 8.13 6.19 -16.92
N LEU A 26 8.02 7.48 -16.56
CA LEU A 26 7.50 8.52 -17.47
C LEU A 26 8.49 8.87 -18.59
N ALA A 27 9.80 8.78 -18.34
CA ALA A 27 10.82 8.92 -19.37
C ALA A 27 10.73 7.76 -20.39
N THR A 28 10.57 6.52 -19.93
CA THR A 28 10.36 5.34 -20.78
C THR A 28 9.09 5.47 -21.62
N PHE A 29 8.01 6.03 -21.08
CA PHE A 29 6.82 6.35 -21.87
C PHE A 29 7.09 7.41 -22.95
N SER A 30 7.95 8.38 -22.67
CA SER A 30 8.35 9.39 -23.65
C SER A 30 9.19 8.78 -24.78
N GLU A 31 10.17 7.96 -24.43
CA GLU A 31 11.01 7.20 -25.36
C GLU A 31 10.18 6.27 -26.26
N MET A 32 9.19 5.56 -25.70
CA MET A 32 8.26 4.73 -26.47
C MET A 32 7.59 5.50 -27.63
N LYS A 33 7.16 6.74 -27.38
CA LYS A 33 6.55 7.60 -28.40
C LYS A 33 7.56 8.09 -29.43
N GLU A 34 8.79 8.41 -29.00
CA GLU A 34 9.88 8.80 -29.90
C GLU A 34 10.28 7.66 -30.84
N CYS A 35 10.21 6.41 -30.36
CA CYS A 35 10.35 5.21 -31.18
C CYS A 35 9.13 4.92 -32.07
N SER A 36 8.15 5.82 -32.16
CA SER A 36 6.91 5.66 -32.94
C SER A 36 6.08 4.42 -32.56
N ILE A 37 6.26 3.89 -31.34
CA ILE A 37 5.43 2.80 -30.83
C ILE A 37 4.14 3.39 -30.27
N VAL A 38 3.01 2.95 -30.81
CA VAL A 38 1.69 3.47 -30.46
C VAL A 38 1.30 3.00 -29.05
N PRO A 39 1.04 3.93 -28.10
CA PRO A 39 0.50 3.59 -26.78
C PRO A 39 -0.87 2.92 -26.88
N ASN A 40 -1.15 1.99 -25.97
CA ASN A 40 -2.47 1.39 -25.83
C ASN A 40 -3.06 1.62 -24.42
N GLU A 41 -4.23 1.06 -24.16
CA GLU A 41 -4.92 1.16 -22.88
C GLU A 41 -4.08 0.64 -21.70
N ILE A 42 -3.23 -0.38 -21.93
CA ILE A 42 -2.34 -0.90 -20.90
C ILE A 42 -1.19 0.10 -20.63
N THR A 43 -0.68 0.77 -21.66
CA THR A 43 0.32 1.84 -21.52
C THR A 43 -0.19 2.96 -20.63
N PHE A 44 -1.40 3.47 -20.90
CA PHE A 44 -1.99 4.54 -20.11
C PHE A 44 -2.30 4.11 -18.67
N LEU A 45 -2.74 2.88 -18.45
CA LEU A 45 -2.90 2.36 -17.09
C LEU A 45 -1.56 2.36 -16.31
N ALA A 46 -0.45 1.98 -16.96
CA ALA A 46 0.87 2.01 -16.33
C ALA A 46 1.34 3.44 -16.02
N VAL A 47 1.15 4.37 -16.96
CA VAL A 47 1.49 5.81 -16.78
C VAL A 47 0.66 6.44 -15.65
N LEU A 48 -0.65 6.24 -15.63
CA LEU A 48 -1.52 6.72 -14.54
C LEU A 48 -1.13 6.07 -13.21
N GLY A 49 -0.76 4.79 -13.21
CA GLY A 49 -0.22 4.09 -12.05
C GLY A 49 1.03 4.77 -11.50
N ALA A 50 1.95 5.20 -12.38
CA ALA A 50 3.13 5.97 -12.00
C ALA A 50 2.75 7.31 -11.36
N CYS A 51 1.84 8.08 -11.97
CA CYS A 51 1.35 9.34 -11.42
C CYS A 51 0.73 9.15 -10.02
N ARG A 52 -0.12 8.13 -9.87
CA ARG A 52 -0.76 7.71 -8.61
C ARG A 52 0.25 7.39 -7.51
N HIS A 53 1.36 6.74 -7.84
CA HIS A 53 2.38 6.35 -6.87
C HIS A 53 3.26 7.51 -6.38
N MET A 54 3.16 8.70 -6.98
CA MET A 54 3.91 9.90 -6.61
C MET A 54 3.05 11.14 -6.43
N GLY A 55 1.72 11.01 -6.49
CA GLY A 55 0.80 12.12 -6.29
C GLY A 55 0.84 13.17 -7.39
N LEU A 56 1.23 12.78 -8.60
CA LEU A 56 1.34 13.69 -9.74
C LEU A 56 -0.05 13.94 -10.34
N VAL A 57 -0.91 14.64 -9.58
CA VAL A 57 -2.33 14.86 -9.94
C VAL A 57 -2.47 15.50 -11.32
N GLU A 58 -1.76 16.60 -11.56
CA GLU A 58 -1.86 17.34 -12.83
C GLU A 58 -1.27 16.55 -14.01
N GLU A 59 -0.22 15.75 -13.80
CA GLU A 59 0.30 14.84 -14.83
C GLU A 59 -0.72 13.74 -15.15
N GLY A 60 -1.32 13.15 -14.12
CA GLY A 60 -2.36 12.14 -14.25
C GLY A 60 -3.55 12.65 -15.05
N ARG A 61 -4.05 13.86 -14.77
CA ARG A 61 -5.10 14.51 -15.57
C ARG A 61 -4.69 14.68 -17.02
N ARG A 62 -3.49 15.23 -17.26
CA ARG A 62 -2.99 15.46 -18.62
C ARG A 62 -2.92 14.15 -19.42
N HIS A 63 -2.46 13.06 -18.83
CA HIS A 63 -2.40 11.77 -19.48
C HIS A 63 -3.78 11.13 -19.67
N PHE A 64 -4.66 11.24 -18.67
CA PHE A 64 -6.03 10.76 -18.75
C PHE A 64 -6.81 11.45 -19.88
N ASP A 65 -6.72 12.78 -19.98
CA ASP A 65 -7.37 13.55 -21.05
C ASP A 65 -6.76 13.27 -22.43
N ALA A 66 -5.43 13.12 -22.50
CA ALA A 66 -4.74 12.81 -23.74
C ALA A 66 -5.12 11.44 -24.31
N MET A 67 -5.44 10.47 -23.45
CA MET A 67 -5.86 9.12 -23.83
C MET A 67 -6.99 9.16 -24.86
N SER A 68 -8.10 9.85 -24.57
CA SER A 68 -9.19 10.03 -25.53
C SER A 68 -8.84 11.04 -26.62
N ARG A 69 -8.38 12.24 -26.25
CA ARG A 69 -8.29 13.39 -27.19
C ARG A 69 -7.18 13.25 -28.23
N LYS A 70 -6.07 12.59 -27.87
CA LYS A 70 -4.88 12.49 -28.73
C LYS A 70 -4.66 11.08 -29.26
N HIS A 71 -5.06 10.06 -28.52
CA HIS A 71 -4.81 8.67 -28.89
C HIS A 71 -6.08 7.90 -29.30
N GLY A 72 -7.27 8.49 -29.12
CA GLY A 72 -8.54 7.83 -29.47
C GLY A 72 -8.83 6.59 -28.61
N ILE A 73 -8.25 6.52 -27.41
CA ILE A 73 -8.41 5.39 -26.50
C ILE A 73 -9.43 5.78 -25.43
N GLU A 74 -10.49 5.00 -25.28
CA GLU A 74 -11.53 5.25 -24.29
C GLU A 74 -11.11 4.78 -22.89
N PRO A 75 -11.22 5.62 -21.84
CA PRO A 75 -10.92 5.24 -20.47
C PRO A 75 -11.78 4.07 -20.00
N THR A 76 -11.14 2.98 -19.62
CA THR A 76 -11.81 1.85 -18.97
C THR A 76 -12.02 2.09 -17.47
N ILE A 77 -12.82 1.24 -16.82
CA ILE A 77 -13.04 1.27 -15.37
C ILE A 77 -11.73 1.28 -14.55
N LYS A 78 -10.68 0.61 -15.04
CA LYS A 78 -9.36 0.59 -14.38
C LYS A 78 -8.67 1.95 -14.44
N HIS A 79 -8.85 2.72 -15.51
CA HIS A 79 -8.31 4.08 -15.63
C HIS A 79 -9.00 5.03 -14.66
N TYR A 80 -10.34 4.97 -14.59
CA TYR A 80 -11.11 5.74 -13.59
C TYR A 80 -10.72 5.37 -12.16
N GLY A 81 -10.64 4.08 -11.83
CA GLY A 81 -10.18 3.63 -10.51
C GLY A 81 -8.78 4.13 -10.16
N CYS A 82 -7.87 4.20 -11.14
CA CYS A 82 -6.53 4.76 -10.96
C CYS A 82 -6.57 6.27 -10.65
N MET A 83 -7.40 7.03 -11.37
CA MET A 83 -7.59 8.46 -11.14
C MET A 83 -8.26 8.75 -9.80
N VAL A 84 -9.26 7.96 -9.41
CA VAL A 84 -9.90 8.05 -8.08
C VAL A 84 -8.89 7.78 -6.97
N ASP A 85 -8.04 6.75 -7.10
CA ASP A 85 -6.99 6.49 -6.12
C ASP A 85 -5.95 7.63 -6.07
N LEU A 86 -5.55 8.19 -7.22
CA LEU A 86 -4.65 9.35 -7.30
C LEU A 86 -5.25 10.59 -6.60
N LEU A 87 -6.50 10.95 -6.90
CA LEU A 87 -7.20 12.07 -6.29
C LEU A 87 -7.41 11.86 -4.78
N GLY A 88 -7.84 10.65 -4.40
CA GLY A 88 -8.05 10.27 -3.01
C GLY A 88 -6.77 10.34 -2.18
N ARG A 89 -5.65 9.82 -2.69
CA ARG A 89 -4.34 9.92 -2.01
C ARG A 89 -3.89 11.36 -1.83
N ALA A 90 -4.21 12.24 -2.78
CA ALA A 90 -3.93 13.67 -2.73
C ALA A 90 -4.91 14.48 -1.86
N GLY A 91 -5.92 13.85 -1.24
CA GLY A 91 -6.90 14.54 -0.38
C GLY A 91 -8.02 15.25 -1.14
N LYS A 92 -8.10 15.06 -2.46
CA LYS A 92 -9.14 15.65 -3.32
C LYS A 92 -10.40 14.76 -3.33
N LEU A 93 -10.96 14.52 -2.14
CA LEU A 93 -12.05 13.55 -1.94
C LEU A 93 -13.31 13.90 -2.73
N THR A 94 -13.74 15.16 -2.68
CA THR A 94 -14.90 15.64 -3.45
C THR A 94 -14.71 15.44 -4.95
N GLU A 95 -13.54 15.78 -5.48
CA GLU A 95 -13.24 15.59 -6.91
C GLU A 95 -13.18 14.10 -7.28
N ALA A 96 -12.68 13.25 -6.38
CA ALA A 96 -12.67 11.81 -6.57
C ALA A 96 -14.10 11.25 -6.64
N GLU A 97 -14.99 11.71 -5.76
CA GLU A 97 -16.41 11.35 -5.79
C GLU A 97 -17.14 11.87 -7.04
N GLU A 98 -16.90 13.12 -7.43
CA GLU A 98 -17.44 13.69 -8.66
C GLU A 98 -16.99 12.88 -9.89
N LEU A 99 -15.73 12.44 -9.93
CA LEU A 99 -15.24 11.58 -11.00
C LEU A 99 -16.01 10.26 -11.04
N ILE A 100 -16.28 9.64 -9.89
CA ILE A 100 -17.08 8.41 -9.79
C ILE A 100 -18.51 8.64 -10.30
N ALA A 101 -19.13 9.75 -9.92
CA ALA A 101 -20.51 10.07 -10.33
C ALA A 101 -20.64 10.30 -11.84
N ASN A 102 -19.57 10.80 -12.48
CA ASN A 102 -19.54 11.09 -13.91
C ASN A 102 -18.95 9.95 -14.76
N MET A 103 -18.67 8.77 -14.18
CA MET A 103 -18.18 7.63 -14.95
C MET A 103 -19.23 7.18 -15.97
N PRO A 104 -18.84 6.89 -17.23
CA PRO A 104 -19.76 6.38 -18.25
C PRO A 104 -20.14 4.90 -18.02
N VAL A 105 -19.53 4.26 -17.01
CA VAL A 105 -19.75 2.86 -16.63
C VAL A 105 -19.94 2.77 -15.11
N PRO A 106 -20.71 1.79 -14.61
CA PRO A 106 -20.87 1.56 -13.18
C PRO A 106 -19.50 1.40 -12.48
N PRO A 107 -19.22 2.16 -11.41
CA PRO A 107 -17.95 2.04 -10.70
C PRO A 107 -17.84 0.68 -10.00
N ASP A 108 -16.65 0.07 -10.06
CA ASP A 108 -16.39 -1.20 -9.40
C ASP A 108 -16.07 -1.02 -7.93
N VAL A 109 -16.06 -2.14 -7.23
CA VAL A 109 -15.71 -2.22 -5.81
C VAL A 109 -14.32 -1.64 -5.54
N SER A 110 -13.36 -1.84 -6.44
CA SER A 110 -12.01 -1.30 -6.32
C SER A 110 -12.00 0.24 -6.30
N THR A 111 -12.81 0.87 -7.15
CA THR A 111 -12.94 2.33 -7.25
C THR A 111 -13.55 2.92 -5.97
N TRP A 112 -14.64 2.34 -5.47
CA TRP A 112 -15.22 2.74 -4.19
C TRP A 112 -14.27 2.47 -3.02
N GLY A 113 -13.56 1.34 -3.04
CA GLY A 113 -12.57 0.96 -2.02
C GLY A 113 -11.41 1.94 -1.93
N ALA A 114 -10.94 2.47 -3.07
CA ALA A 114 -9.94 3.54 -3.12
C ALA A 114 -10.45 4.82 -2.43
N LEU A 115 -11.70 5.23 -2.70
CA LEU A 115 -12.31 6.39 -2.06
C LEU A 115 -12.49 6.18 -0.55
N LEU A 116 -12.96 5.01 -0.12
CA LEU A 116 -13.10 4.67 1.31
C LEU A 116 -11.76 4.74 2.05
N GLY A 117 -10.71 4.15 1.45
CA GLY A 117 -9.36 4.20 2.01
C GLY A 117 -8.83 5.64 2.13
N ALA A 118 -9.12 6.49 1.14
CA ALA A 118 -8.78 7.89 1.16
C ALA A 118 -9.56 8.67 2.24
N CYS A 119 -10.85 8.40 2.42
CA CYS A 119 -11.66 8.99 3.50
C CYS A 119 -11.07 8.66 4.88
N LYS A 120 -10.69 7.40 5.13
CA LYS A 120 -10.00 7.00 6.37
C LYS A 120 -8.68 7.73 6.55
N LYS A 121 -7.88 7.87 5.47
CA LYS A 121 -6.57 8.55 5.50
C LYS A 121 -6.69 10.03 5.85
N HIS A 122 -7.67 10.72 5.29
CA HIS A 122 -7.85 12.17 5.43
C HIS A 122 -8.88 12.56 6.50
N GLY A 123 -9.44 11.59 7.22
CA GLY A 123 -10.37 11.84 8.33
C GLY A 123 -11.78 12.29 7.90
N ASP A 124 -12.16 12.11 6.63
CA ASP A 124 -13.53 12.40 6.18
C ASP A 124 -14.46 11.25 6.56
N ASN A 125 -14.92 11.31 7.81
CA ASN A 125 -15.76 10.26 8.37
C ASN A 125 -17.20 10.30 7.82
N VAL A 126 -17.65 11.40 7.20
CA VAL A 126 -19.01 11.51 6.65
C VAL A 126 -19.09 10.81 5.30
N MET A 127 -18.16 11.15 4.40
CA MET A 127 -18.04 10.44 3.12
C MET A 127 -17.63 8.99 3.34
N GLY A 128 -16.69 8.74 4.25
CA GLY A 128 -16.22 7.39 4.58
C GLY A 128 -17.33 6.47 5.09
N GLU A 129 -18.25 6.96 5.93
CA GLU A 129 -19.40 6.18 6.39
C GLU A 129 -20.35 5.82 5.25
N ARG A 130 -20.71 6.80 4.42
CA ARG A 130 -21.62 6.58 3.28
C ARG A 130 -21.05 5.60 2.27
N VAL A 131 -19.78 5.76 1.90
CA VAL A 131 -19.09 4.86 0.96
C VAL A 131 -18.88 3.48 1.59
N GLY A 132 -18.54 3.42 2.88
CA GLY A 132 -18.34 2.18 3.62
C GLY A 132 -19.60 1.33 3.68
N ARG A 133 -20.76 1.91 4.03
CA ARG A 133 -22.04 1.19 4.03
C ARG A 133 -22.37 0.64 2.64
N LYS A 134 -22.22 1.47 1.60
CA LYS A 134 -22.41 1.04 0.21
C LYS A 134 -21.53 -0.16 -0.18
N LEU A 135 -20.26 -0.16 0.22
CA LEU A 135 -19.34 -1.26 -0.09
C LEU A 135 -19.69 -2.55 0.65
N VAL A 136 -20.10 -2.44 1.91
CA VAL A 136 -20.54 -3.60 2.69
C VAL A 136 -21.84 -4.17 2.13
N ASP A 137 -22.77 -3.34 1.65
CA ASP A 137 -23.99 -3.81 0.98
C ASP A 137 -23.68 -4.50 -0.36
N LEU A 138 -22.67 -4.01 -1.10
CA LEU A 138 -22.26 -4.57 -2.39
C LEU A 138 -21.46 -5.88 -2.27
N GLN A 139 -20.65 -6.03 -1.21
CA GLN A 139 -19.88 -7.24 -0.92
C GLN A 139 -19.87 -7.55 0.58
N PRO A 140 -20.96 -8.14 1.11
CA PRO A 140 -21.08 -8.50 2.53
C PRO A 140 -20.03 -9.50 3.02
N GLU A 141 -19.42 -10.25 2.12
CA GLU A 141 -18.38 -11.23 2.41
C GLU A 141 -16.96 -10.63 2.51
N HIS A 142 -16.76 -9.38 2.07
CA HIS A 142 -15.43 -8.76 2.03
C HIS A 142 -15.04 -8.18 3.40
N ASP A 143 -14.03 -8.80 4.04
CA ASP A 143 -13.54 -8.44 5.37
C ASP A 143 -12.98 -7.00 5.47
N GLY A 144 -12.21 -6.58 4.48
CA GLY A 144 -11.56 -5.27 4.44
C GLY A 144 -12.54 -4.09 4.55
N PHE A 145 -13.72 -4.15 3.94
CA PHE A 145 -14.71 -3.06 4.00
C PHE A 145 -15.35 -2.93 5.38
N HIS A 146 -15.68 -4.06 6.00
CA HIS A 146 -16.17 -4.10 7.37
C HIS A 146 -15.14 -3.51 8.34
N VAL A 147 -13.87 -3.91 8.20
CA VAL A 147 -12.80 -3.41 9.07
C VAL A 147 -12.58 -1.91 8.87
N LEU A 148 -12.56 -1.42 7.63
CA LEU A 148 -12.41 0.02 7.35
C LEU A 148 -13.57 0.85 7.89
N LEU A 149 -14.82 0.41 7.68
CA LEU A 149 -16.00 1.09 8.21
C LEU A 149 -16.04 1.06 9.74
N SER A 150 -15.72 -0.08 10.34
CA SER A 150 -15.58 -0.21 11.80
C SER A 150 -14.52 0.74 12.36
N ASN A 151 -13.40 0.93 11.66
CA ASN A 151 -12.35 1.85 12.08
C ASN A 151 -12.80 3.32 12.00
N ILE A 152 -13.61 3.68 11.00
CA ILE A 152 -14.22 5.02 10.88
C ILE A 152 -15.22 5.27 12.02
N TYR A 153 -15.99 4.26 12.44
CA TYR A 153 -16.85 4.40 13.62
C TYR A 153 -16.06 4.49 14.93
N ALA A 154 -14.99 3.70 15.05
CA ALA A 154 -14.12 3.75 16.22
C ALA A 154 -13.44 5.12 16.38
N SER A 155 -12.98 5.74 15.28
CA SER A 155 -12.39 7.09 15.33
C SER A 155 -13.39 8.18 15.73
N LYS A 156 -14.70 7.94 15.54
CA LYS A 156 -15.81 8.79 16.03
C LYS A 156 -16.25 8.46 17.46
N GLY A 157 -15.71 7.41 18.10
CA GLY A 157 -16.20 6.88 19.37
C GLY A 157 -17.60 6.25 19.30
N SER A 158 -18.10 5.94 18.10
CA SER A 158 -19.42 5.34 17.88
C SER A 158 -19.38 3.82 18.06
N TRP A 159 -19.23 3.36 19.31
CA TRP A 159 -19.04 1.94 19.64
C TRP A 159 -20.26 1.07 19.28
N ASP A 160 -21.48 1.59 19.34
CA ASP A 160 -22.68 0.87 18.92
C ASP A 160 -22.60 0.43 17.45
N ASN A 161 -22.17 1.33 16.58
CA ASN A 161 -21.96 1.03 15.16
C ASN A 161 -20.77 0.06 14.95
N VAL A 162 -19.72 0.15 15.78
CA VAL A 162 -18.63 -0.87 15.76
C VAL A 162 -19.19 -2.25 16.10
N HIS A 163 -20.08 -2.35 17.08
CA HIS A 163 -20.75 -3.60 17.45
C HIS A 163 -21.70 -4.10 16.36
N GLU A 164 -22.44 -3.20 15.70
CA GLU A 164 -23.28 -3.50 14.51
C GLU A 164 -22.44 -4.16 13.41
N ILE A 165 -21.34 -3.51 12.98
CA ILE A 165 -20.47 -4.02 11.92
C ILE A 165 -19.84 -5.36 12.32
N ARG A 166 -19.39 -5.52 13.56
CA ARG A 166 -18.87 -6.82 14.05
C ARG A 166 -19.97 -7.90 14.11
N GLY A 167 -21.21 -7.52 14.39
CA GLY A 167 -22.38 -8.39 14.32
C GLY A 167 -22.63 -8.88 12.90
N MET A 168 -22.60 -7.96 11.93
CA MET A 168 -22.72 -8.28 10.50
C MET A 168 -21.60 -9.21 10.03
N MET A 169 -20.35 -8.97 10.44
CA MET A 169 -19.24 -9.88 10.12
C MET A 169 -19.50 -11.30 10.63
N ARG A 170 -19.97 -11.45 11.87
CA ARG A 170 -20.33 -12.77 12.43
C ARG A 170 -21.49 -13.42 11.69
N GLN A 171 -22.53 -12.65 11.35
CA GLN A 171 -23.70 -13.16 10.63
C GLN A 171 -23.35 -13.69 9.24
N HIS A 172 -22.45 -13.01 8.53
CA HIS A 172 -22.00 -13.41 7.19
C HIS A 172 -20.79 -14.35 7.20
N GLY A 173 -20.32 -14.79 8.39
CA GLY A 173 -19.15 -15.66 8.51
C GLY A 173 -17.83 -15.01 8.08
N VAL A 174 -17.76 -13.68 8.06
CA VAL A 174 -16.60 -12.90 7.62
C VAL A 174 -15.56 -12.89 8.73
N ILE A 175 -14.38 -13.41 8.41
CA ILE A 175 -13.21 -13.42 9.31
C ILE A 175 -12.19 -12.43 8.78
N LYS A 176 -11.68 -11.56 9.66
CA LYS A 176 -10.61 -10.62 9.29
C LYS A 176 -9.35 -11.39 8.93
N THR A 177 -8.86 -11.19 7.72
CA THR A 177 -7.55 -11.67 7.27
C THR A 177 -6.45 -10.99 8.09
N PRO A 178 -5.60 -11.73 8.81
CA PRO A 178 -4.50 -11.14 9.55
C PRO A 178 -3.41 -10.64 8.59
N GLY A 179 -2.69 -9.60 8.99
CA GLY A 179 -1.52 -9.14 8.26
C GLY A 179 -0.36 -10.11 8.48
N CYS A 180 0.22 -10.63 7.39
CA CYS A 180 1.37 -11.52 7.41
C CYS A 180 2.51 -10.98 6.53
N SER A 181 3.74 -11.27 6.93
CA SER A 181 4.95 -10.98 6.18
C SER A 181 5.70 -12.26 5.90
N MET A 182 6.11 -12.45 4.64
CA MET A 182 6.83 -13.62 4.18
C MET A 182 8.22 -13.25 3.69
N ILE A 183 9.20 -14.11 3.95
CA ILE A 183 10.58 -13.98 3.51
C ILE A 183 11.09 -15.35 3.06
N GLU A 184 11.79 -15.39 1.93
CA GLU A 184 12.39 -16.60 1.40
C GLU A 184 13.88 -16.64 1.76
N VAL A 185 14.30 -17.70 2.46
CA VAL A 185 15.69 -17.93 2.85
C VAL A 185 16.07 -19.36 2.49
N LYS A 186 17.13 -19.53 1.68
CA LYS A 186 17.65 -20.84 1.27
C LYS A 186 16.57 -21.78 0.68
N GLY A 187 15.64 -21.23 -0.09
CA GLY A 187 14.54 -21.97 -0.73
C GLY A 187 13.38 -22.33 0.19
N THR A 188 13.36 -21.84 1.44
CA THR A 188 12.25 -22.02 2.38
C THR A 188 11.53 -20.68 2.58
N ILE A 189 10.20 -20.70 2.48
CA ILE A 189 9.36 -19.52 2.79
C ILE A 189 9.03 -19.55 4.28
N HIS A 190 9.39 -18.47 4.96
CA HIS A 190 9.05 -18.23 6.36
C HIS A 190 7.94 -17.18 6.41
N GLU A 191 6.82 -17.52 7.03
CA GLU A 191 5.68 -16.62 7.24
C GLU A 191 5.64 -16.18 8.70
N PHE A 192 5.37 -14.89 8.91
CA PHE A 192 5.26 -14.28 10.23
C PHE A 192 3.93 -13.54 10.36
N LEU A 193 3.27 -13.74 11.50
CA LEU A 193 2.13 -12.94 11.94
C LEU A 193 2.57 -11.95 13.03
N ALA A 194 1.76 -10.93 13.26
CA ALA A 194 2.03 -9.99 14.35
C ALA A 194 2.00 -10.72 15.70
N GLY A 195 3.07 -10.59 16.49
CA GLY A 195 3.24 -11.28 17.77
C GLY A 195 3.48 -12.79 17.68
N ASP A 196 3.80 -13.31 16.49
CA ASP A 196 4.08 -14.73 16.29
C ASP A 196 5.36 -15.18 17.03
N LYS A 197 5.24 -16.26 17.80
CA LYS A 197 6.34 -16.92 18.53
C LYS A 197 6.50 -18.40 18.18
N THR A 198 5.77 -18.88 17.18
CA THR A 198 5.73 -20.29 16.78
C THR A 198 6.94 -20.70 15.93
N HIS A 199 7.67 -19.73 15.39
CA HIS A 199 8.85 -19.98 14.56
C HIS A 199 9.96 -20.70 15.36
N PRO A 200 10.67 -21.70 14.78
CA PRO A 200 11.73 -22.44 15.48
C PRO A 200 12.88 -21.58 16.02
N GLN A 201 13.10 -20.40 15.42
CA GLN A 201 14.11 -19.42 15.83
C GLN A 201 13.52 -18.20 16.55
N SER A 202 12.34 -18.33 17.17
CA SER A 202 11.64 -17.20 17.80
C SER A 202 12.48 -16.49 18.87
N GLU A 203 13.25 -17.22 19.67
CA GLU A 203 14.13 -16.61 20.69
C GLU A 203 15.21 -15.70 20.09
N ASP A 204 15.84 -16.12 18.99
CA ASP A 204 16.87 -15.32 18.32
C ASP A 204 16.26 -14.11 17.61
N ILE A 205 15.06 -14.30 17.03
CA ILE A 205 14.30 -13.21 16.40
C ILE A 205 13.93 -12.15 17.44
N GLU A 206 13.45 -12.55 18.64
CA GLU A 206 13.12 -11.60 19.72
C GLU A 206 14.35 -10.83 20.20
N LYS A 207 15.52 -11.49 20.35
CA LYS A 207 16.77 -10.79 20.68
C LYS A 207 17.17 -9.78 19.60
N MET A 208 17.04 -10.15 18.32
CA MET A 208 17.32 -9.23 17.21
C MET A 208 16.33 -8.07 17.18
N LEU A 209 15.06 -8.31 17.48
CA LEU A 209 14.04 -7.27 17.64
C LEU A 209 14.45 -6.31 18.76
N ASP A 210 14.85 -6.79 19.94
CA ASP A 210 15.32 -5.91 21.03
C ASP A 210 16.53 -5.05 20.62
N ASP A 211 17.47 -5.63 19.88
CA ASP A 211 18.64 -4.89 19.37
C ASP A 211 18.26 -3.87 18.29
N MET A 212 17.32 -4.22 17.41
CA MET A 212 16.72 -3.28 16.47
C MET A 212 16.03 -2.13 17.21
N ALA A 213 15.30 -2.41 18.30
CA ALA A 213 14.60 -1.39 19.09
C ALA A 213 15.59 -0.36 19.66
N LYS A 214 16.69 -0.83 20.26
CA LYS A 214 17.74 0.02 20.83
C LYS A 214 18.35 0.94 19.76
N LYS A 215 18.73 0.38 18.60
CA LYS A 215 19.30 1.16 17.49
C LYS A 215 18.29 2.15 16.93
N LEU A 216 17.03 1.74 16.74
CA LEU A 216 15.97 2.62 16.27
C LEU A 216 15.76 3.82 17.21
N LYS A 217 15.75 3.60 18.52
CA LYS A 217 15.65 4.69 19.51
C LYS A 217 16.81 5.69 19.38
N MET A 218 18.04 5.21 19.15
CA MET A 218 19.19 6.10 18.91
C MET A 218 19.06 6.93 17.63
N GLU A 219 18.39 6.38 16.61
CA GLU A 219 18.10 7.05 15.35
C GLU A 219 16.88 8.01 15.43
N GLY A 220 16.28 8.17 16.62
CA GLY A 220 15.14 9.05 16.87
C GLY A 220 13.78 8.46 16.48
N TYR A 221 13.68 7.12 16.39
CA TYR A 221 12.41 6.44 16.12
C TYR A 221 11.42 6.63 17.27
N ALA A 222 10.22 7.10 16.94
CA ALA A 222 9.06 7.17 17.84
C ALA A 222 7.89 6.41 17.19
N PRO A 223 7.30 5.40 17.86
CA PRO A 223 6.16 4.66 17.30
C PRO A 223 4.93 5.56 17.11
N ASP A 224 4.21 5.38 16.00
CA ASP A 224 2.97 6.12 15.74
C ASP A 224 1.76 5.41 16.38
N THR A 225 1.56 5.61 17.69
CA THR A 225 0.53 4.91 18.47
C THR A 225 -0.91 5.20 18.00
N ARG A 226 -1.13 6.27 17.24
CA ARG A 226 -2.43 6.60 16.62
C ARG A 226 -2.90 5.55 15.61
N GLU A 227 -1.99 4.75 15.05
CA GLU A 227 -2.35 3.64 14.15
C GLU A 227 -2.94 2.43 14.91
N VAL A 228 -2.78 2.38 16.23
CA VAL A 228 -3.37 1.34 17.07
C VAL A 228 -4.72 1.84 17.60
N LEU A 229 -5.79 1.41 16.93
CA LEU A 229 -7.18 1.73 17.28
C LEU A 229 -7.74 0.87 18.43
N LEU A 230 -6.91 0.01 19.03
CA LEU A 230 -7.28 -0.74 20.23
C LEU A 230 -7.25 0.21 21.43
N ASP A 231 -8.28 0.10 22.27
CA ASP A 231 -8.36 0.81 23.55
C ASP A 231 -7.49 0.07 24.59
N ILE A 232 -6.19 0.27 24.46
CA ILE A 232 -5.13 -0.25 25.34
C ILE A 232 -4.23 0.92 25.74
N ASP A 233 -3.40 0.73 26.76
CA ASP A 233 -2.46 1.78 27.18
C ASP A 233 -1.41 2.09 26.09
N GLU A 234 -0.77 3.26 26.18
CA GLU A 234 0.18 3.70 25.15
C GLU A 234 1.42 2.79 25.06
N GLU A 235 1.84 2.17 26.17
CA GLU A 235 2.99 1.24 26.21
C GLU A 235 2.68 -0.07 25.46
N ASP A 236 1.45 -0.57 25.61
CA ASP A 236 0.92 -1.73 24.90
C ASP A 236 0.73 -1.42 23.40
N LYS A 237 0.37 -0.18 23.04
CA LYS A 237 0.34 0.27 21.62
C LYS A 237 1.74 0.24 21.02
N GLU A 238 2.74 0.80 21.69
CA GLU A 238 4.13 0.77 21.24
C GLU A 238 4.64 -0.67 21.07
N THR A 239 4.36 -1.52 22.06
CA THR A 239 4.74 -2.95 22.05
C THR A 239 4.08 -3.69 20.89
N THR A 240 2.80 -3.40 20.62
CA THR A 240 2.05 -3.96 19.50
C THR A 240 2.68 -3.57 18.15
N LEU A 241 2.99 -2.28 17.98
CA LEU A 241 3.64 -1.77 16.76
C LEU A 241 5.00 -2.43 16.55
N PHE A 242 5.77 -2.65 17.62
CA PHE A 242 7.08 -3.27 17.52
C PHE A 242 7.04 -4.73 17.06
N ARG A 243 5.93 -5.42 17.37
CA ARG A 243 5.68 -6.83 16.99
C ARG A 243 4.90 -6.99 15.69
N HIS A 244 4.85 -5.97 14.84
CA HIS A 244 4.32 -6.12 13.49
C HIS A 244 5.14 -7.12 12.66
N SER A 245 4.45 -7.91 11.83
CA SER A 245 5.07 -8.99 11.04
C SER A 245 6.21 -8.51 10.15
N GLU A 246 6.16 -7.28 9.64
CA GLU A 246 7.24 -6.69 8.83
C GLU A 246 8.55 -6.59 9.61
N LYS A 247 8.51 -6.15 10.87
CA LYS A 247 9.71 -6.01 11.71
C LYS A 247 10.27 -7.36 12.10
N ILE A 248 9.40 -8.33 12.38
CA ILE A 248 9.78 -9.73 12.65
C ILE A 248 10.50 -10.32 11.43
N ALA A 249 9.94 -10.12 10.23
CA ALA A 249 10.55 -10.58 8.98
C ALA A 249 11.90 -9.89 8.68
N ILE A 250 12.03 -8.59 8.98
CA ILE A 250 13.31 -7.86 8.86
C ILE A 250 14.33 -8.41 9.87
N ALA A 251 13.95 -8.63 11.12
CA ALA A 251 14.81 -9.20 12.15
C ALA A 251 15.34 -10.58 11.73
N PHE A 252 14.44 -11.45 11.27
CA PHE A 252 14.83 -12.75 10.73
C PHE A 252 15.75 -12.63 9.51
N GLY A 253 15.47 -11.70 8.59
CA GLY A 253 16.34 -11.43 7.45
C GLY A 253 17.74 -10.94 7.83
N LEU A 254 17.85 -10.10 8.86
CA LEU A 254 19.14 -9.62 9.38
C LEU A 254 19.96 -10.73 10.04
N LEU A 255 19.30 -11.72 10.64
CA LEU A 255 19.96 -12.87 11.27
C LEU A 255 20.46 -13.90 10.26
N THR A 256 19.74 -14.07 9.14
CA THR A 256 19.90 -15.25 8.27
C THR A 256 20.49 -14.96 6.90
N ILE A 257 20.41 -13.70 6.44
CA ILE A 257 20.92 -13.28 5.14
C ILE A 257 22.18 -12.45 5.37
N ASP A 258 23.29 -12.87 4.78
CA ASP A 258 24.58 -12.20 4.92
C ASP A 258 24.63 -10.85 4.17
N ALA A 259 25.34 -9.88 4.75
CA ALA A 259 25.71 -8.64 4.08
C ALA A 259 26.60 -8.91 2.85
N PRO A 260 26.39 -8.25 1.68
CA PRO A 260 25.50 -7.11 1.38
C PRO A 260 24.17 -7.48 0.67
N THR A 261 23.79 -8.75 0.58
CA THR A 261 22.57 -9.24 -0.13
C THR A 261 21.23 -8.65 0.36
N PRO A 262 20.42 -7.93 -0.45
CA PRO A 262 19.19 -7.29 0.03
C PRO A 262 18.18 -8.25 0.69
N ILE A 263 17.56 -7.80 1.79
CA ILE A 263 16.46 -8.52 2.46
C ILE A 263 15.18 -8.29 1.65
N ARG A 264 14.48 -9.35 1.26
CA ARG A 264 13.24 -9.26 0.44
C ARG A 264 12.06 -9.81 1.20
N ILE A 265 11.04 -8.99 1.40
CA ILE A 265 9.84 -9.33 2.17
C ILE A 265 8.60 -9.09 1.31
N MET A 266 7.63 -10.01 1.41
CA MET A 266 6.30 -9.84 0.84
C MET A 266 5.29 -9.62 1.96
N LYS A 267 4.43 -8.62 1.83
CA LYS A 267 3.33 -8.31 2.74
C LYS A 267 2.00 -8.54 2.02
N ASN A 268 1.08 -9.26 2.66
CA ASN A 268 -0.25 -9.51 2.12
C ASN A 268 -1.19 -8.29 2.19
N LEU A 269 -0.87 -7.31 3.03
CA LEU A 269 -1.56 -6.04 3.20
C LEU A 269 -0.68 -4.87 2.74
N ARG A 270 -1.23 -3.67 2.77
CA ARG A 270 -0.42 -2.45 2.62
C ARG A 270 0.44 -2.27 3.87
N ILE A 271 1.72 -1.91 3.72
CA ILE A 271 2.59 -1.61 4.86
C ILE A 271 1.99 -0.46 5.69
N CYS A 272 2.14 -0.46 7.02
CA CYS A 272 1.67 0.66 7.86
C CYS A 272 2.73 1.76 7.99
N ASN A 273 2.32 2.97 8.44
CA ASN A 273 3.20 4.14 8.53
C ASN A 273 4.42 3.87 9.39
N ASP A 274 4.15 3.24 10.53
CA ASP A 274 5.14 2.87 11.51
C ASP A 274 6.17 1.84 10.97
N CYS A 275 5.72 0.75 10.34
CA CYS A 275 6.61 -0.24 9.72
C CYS A 275 7.44 0.36 8.58
N HIS A 276 6.86 1.25 7.78
CA HIS A 276 7.58 1.94 6.71
C HIS A 276 8.69 2.84 7.26
N MET A 277 8.40 3.61 8.32
CA MET A 277 9.39 4.44 9.00
C MET A 277 10.50 3.58 9.63
N ALA A 278 10.13 2.51 10.33
CA ALA A 278 11.08 1.59 10.93
C ALA A 278 12.01 0.97 9.87
N ALA A 279 11.47 0.49 8.74
CA ALA A 279 12.27 -0.08 7.66
C ALA A 279 13.29 0.92 7.07
N LYS A 280 12.92 2.20 6.91
CA LYS A 280 13.87 3.27 6.53
C LYS A 280 15.02 3.35 7.54
N LEU A 281 14.71 3.50 8.83
CA LEU A 281 15.72 3.69 9.86
C LEU A 281 16.59 2.44 10.05
N ILE A 282 16.02 1.23 9.96
CA ILE A 282 16.77 -0.03 10.00
C ILE A 282 17.75 -0.09 8.82
N SER A 283 17.31 0.28 7.60
CA SER A 283 18.19 0.26 6.42
C SER A 283 19.43 1.13 6.58
N ARG A 284 19.34 2.22 7.34
CA ARG A 284 20.47 3.09 7.70
C ARG A 284 21.31 2.48 8.83
N ALA A 285 20.67 2.11 9.93
CA ALA A 285 21.33 1.64 11.15
C ALA A 285 22.10 0.31 10.98
N TYR A 286 21.73 -0.49 9.98
CA TYR A 286 22.38 -1.75 9.66
C TYR A 286 23.10 -1.74 8.30
N ASP A 287 23.14 -0.60 7.61
CA ASP A 287 23.65 -0.47 6.23
C ASP A 287 23.16 -1.61 5.32
N ARG A 288 21.83 -1.77 5.28
CA ARG A 288 21.17 -2.93 4.71
C ARG A 288 20.04 -2.52 3.79
N GLU A 289 20.12 -2.90 2.52
CA GLU A 289 18.99 -2.72 1.61
C GLU A 289 17.86 -3.69 1.97
N ILE A 290 16.66 -3.14 2.13
CA ILE A 290 15.44 -3.90 2.44
C ILE A 290 14.42 -3.58 1.35
N VAL A 291 13.88 -4.62 0.72
CA VAL A 291 12.83 -4.49 -0.28
C VAL A 291 11.56 -5.12 0.27
N VAL A 292 10.53 -4.32 0.45
CA VAL A 292 9.21 -4.80 0.87
C VAL A 292 8.23 -4.64 -0.28
N ARG A 293 7.66 -5.75 -0.75
CA ARG A 293 6.52 -5.74 -1.67
C ARG A 293 5.23 -5.77 -0.86
N ASP A 294 4.40 -4.75 -0.99
CA ASP A 294 3.04 -4.76 -0.46
C ASP A 294 2.00 -5.05 -1.57
N ARG A 295 0.71 -4.90 -1.28
CA ARG A 295 -0.36 -5.13 -2.27
C ARG A 295 -0.32 -4.20 -3.49
N HIS A 296 0.34 -3.06 -3.40
CA HIS A 296 0.32 -2.02 -4.43
C HIS A 296 1.65 -1.83 -5.14
N ARG A 297 2.79 -1.99 -4.44
CA ARG A 297 4.11 -1.63 -4.96
C ARG A 297 5.25 -2.29 -4.19
N PHE A 298 6.46 -2.09 -4.68
CA PHE A 298 7.70 -2.33 -3.98
C PHE A 298 8.17 -1.04 -3.31
N HIS A 299 8.69 -1.20 -2.10
CA HIS A 299 9.36 -0.18 -1.32
C HIS A 299 10.82 -0.60 -1.18
N HIS A 300 11.72 0.19 -1.75
CA HIS A 300 13.16 -0.05 -1.65
C HIS A 300 13.71 0.88 -0.58
N PHE A 301 14.04 0.31 0.58
CA PHE A 301 14.61 1.03 1.71
C PHE A 301 16.13 0.95 1.66
N LYS A 302 16.77 2.12 1.60
CA LYS A 302 18.22 2.23 1.54
C LYS A 302 18.67 3.50 2.23
N GLN A 303 19.62 3.37 3.16
CA GLN A 303 20.28 4.52 3.80
C GLN A 303 19.29 5.53 4.42
N GLY A 304 18.17 5.06 4.98
CA GLY A 304 17.19 5.93 5.62
C GLY A 304 16.14 6.52 4.67
N SER A 305 16.20 6.18 3.39
CA SER A 305 15.25 6.64 2.36
C SER A 305 14.44 5.47 1.80
N CYS A 306 13.30 5.78 1.17
CA CYS A 306 12.50 4.80 0.42
C CYS A 306 12.26 5.29 -1.01
N SER A 307 12.24 4.37 -1.98
CA SER A 307 11.91 4.69 -3.39
C SER A 307 10.52 5.29 -3.61
N CYS A 308 9.62 5.21 -2.62
CA CYS A 308 8.31 5.85 -2.69
C CYS A 308 8.33 7.35 -2.33
N LEU A 309 9.46 7.89 -1.86
CA LEU A 309 9.59 9.29 -1.42
C LEU A 309 8.53 9.69 -0.38
N ASP A 310 8.18 8.75 0.50
CA ASP A 310 7.12 8.88 1.52
C ASP A 310 5.72 9.15 0.96
N TYR A 311 5.53 8.99 -0.36
CA TYR A 311 4.23 9.04 -1.03
C TYR A 311 3.75 7.62 -1.35
N TRP A 312 2.98 7.03 -0.43
CA TRP A 312 2.44 5.68 -0.63
C TRP A 312 1.05 5.48 -0.04
#